data_AF-A0A936FAI7-F1
#
_entry.id   AF-A0A936FAI7-F1
#
_cell.length_a   1.000
_cell.length_b   1.000
_cell.length_c   1.000
_cell.angle_alpha   90.00
_cell.angle_beta   90.00
_cell.angle_gamma   90.00
#
_symmetry.space_group_name_H-M   'P 1'
#
loop_
_entity.id
_entity.type
_entity.pdbx_description
1 polymer ?
#
loop_
_entity_poly.entity_id
_entity_poly.type
_entity_poly.pdbx_seq_one_letter_code
_entity_poly.pdbx_strand_id
1 'polypeptide(L)' 'MGQLSAAKIKTLTEPGRYIDGDGLMMEVAPGGSRSWKLRVRVDGKRRDFGLGSLSIVTLS' A
#
# COMPACT_ATOMS: atom_id res chain seq x y z
N MET A 1 -9.46 11.93 1.04
CA MET A 1 -10.32 10.71 0.99
C MET A 1 -9.55 9.67 0.20
N GLY A 2 -9.29 8.51 0.79
CA GLY A 2 -8.53 7.44 0.14
C GLY A 2 -9.24 6.87 -1.08
N GLN A 3 -8.48 6.39 -2.07
CA GLN A 3 -8.96 5.81 -3.33
C GLN A 3 -9.10 4.29 -3.27
N LEU A 4 -8.57 3.65 -2.23
CA LEU A 4 -8.75 2.24 -1.96
C LEU A 4 -9.89 2.05 -0.95
N SER A 5 -10.54 0.90 -1.08
CA SER A 5 -11.51 0.41 -0.11
C SER A 5 -11.16 -1.04 0.22
N ALA A 6 -11.60 -1.52 1.38
CA ALA A 6 -11.39 -2.91 1.77
C ALA A 6 -11.92 -3.90 0.72
N ALA A 7 -13.05 -3.58 0.06
CA ALA A 7 -13.60 -4.38 -1.03
C ALA A 7 -12.67 -4.42 -2.25
N LYS A 8 -12.16 -3.25 -2.69
CA LYS A 8 -11.23 -3.16 -3.82
C LYS A 8 -9.92 -3.90 -3.55
N ILE A 9 -9.40 -3.81 -2.32
CA ILE A 9 -8.16 -4.49 -1.91
C ILE A 9 -8.28 -6.00 -2.01
N LYS A 10 -9.45 -6.57 -1.69
CA LYS A 10 -9.69 -8.01 -1.78
C LYS A 10 -9.57 -8.55 -3.20
N THR A 11 -9.90 -7.74 -4.21
CA THR A 11 -9.87 -8.12 -5.63
C THR A 11 -8.56 -7.80 -6.33
N LEU A 12 -7.57 -7.20 -5.64
CA LEU A 12 -6.25 -6.92 -6.22
C LEU A 12 -5.45 -8.21 -6.38
N THR A 13 -5.24 -8.63 -7.62
CA THR A 13 -4.44 -9.81 -7.99
C THR A 13 -3.24 -9.46 -8.86
N GLU A 14 -3.30 -8.35 -9.58
CA GLU A 14 -2.21 -7.90 -10.44
C GLU A 14 -1.04 -7.37 -9.60
N PRO A 15 0.21 -7.76 -9.90
CA PRO A 15 1.37 -7.19 -9.26
C PRO A 15 1.49 -5.69 -9.56
N GLY A 16 1.74 -4.88 -8.54
CA GLY A 16 1.81 -3.43 -8.73
C GLY A 16 1.68 -2.62 -7.45
N ARG A 17 1.60 -1.30 -7.63
CA ARG A 17 1.47 -0.31 -6.57
C ARG A 17 0.15 0.42 -6.73
N TYR A 18 -0.73 0.26 -5.76
CA TYR A 18 -2.05 0.85 -5.75
C TYR A 18 -2.08 1.97 -4.72
N ILE A 19 -2.29 3.20 -5.19
CA ILE A 19 -2.26 4.39 -4.32
C ILE A 19 -3.61 4.53 -3.64
N ASP A 20 -3.57 4.68 -2.31
CA ASP A 20 -4.74 5.08 -1.53
C ASP A 20 -4.85 6.60 -1.44
N GLY A 21 -3.75 7.28 -1.12
CA GLY A 21 -3.71 8.74 -0.97
C GLY A 21 -2.67 9.15 0.04
N ASP A 22 -2.27 10.42 0.05
CA ASP A 22 -1.34 11.00 1.05
C ASP A 22 -0.02 10.20 1.22
N GLY A 23 0.41 9.52 0.15
CA GLY A 23 1.60 8.67 0.12
C GLY A 23 1.37 7.23 0.57
N LEU A 24 0.20 6.87 1.11
CA LEU A 24 -0.17 5.49 1.43
C LEU A 24 -0.49 4.71 0.16
N MET A 25 0.06 3.49 0.07
CA MET A 25 -0.12 2.61 -1.08
C MET A 25 -0.03 1.14 -0.67
N MET A 26 -0.82 0.30 -1.35
CA MET A 26 -0.73 -1.15 -1.30
C MET A 26 0.26 -1.62 -2.37
N GLU A 27 1.25 -2.40 -1.97
CA GLU A 27 2.17 -3.10 -2.88
C GLU A 27 1.76 -4.57 -2.98
N VAL A 28 1.47 -5.02 -4.20
CA VAL A 28 1.21 -6.41 -4.55
C VAL A 28 2.45 -6.94 -5.29
N ALA A 29 3.15 -7.90 -4.68
CA ALA A 29 4.32 -8.50 -5.29
C ALA A 29 3.94 -9.50 -6.39
N PRO A 30 4.86 -9.88 -7.30
CA PRO A 30 4.62 -10.93 -8.30
C PRO A 30 4.13 -12.26 -7.71
N GLY A 31 4.56 -12.60 -6.49
CA GLY A 31 4.09 -13.79 -5.76
C GLY A 31 2.76 -13.64 -5.04
N GLY A 32 2.04 -12.52 -5.23
CA GLY A 32 0.73 -12.26 -4.62
C GLY A 32 0.75 -11.78 -3.17
N SER A 33 1.93 -11.65 -2.55
CA SER A 33 2.05 -11.06 -1.21
C SER A 33 1.66 -9.57 -1.26
N ARG A 34 0.89 -9.13 -0.26
CA ARG A 34 0.33 -7.78 -0.18
C ARG A 34 0.82 -7.07 1.07
N SER A 35 1.38 -5.87 0.91
CA SER A 35 1.92 -5.09 2.01
C SER A 35 1.70 -3.59 1.82
N TRP A 36 1.52 -2.89 2.93
CA TRP A 36 1.40 -1.44 2.93
C TRP A 36 2.75 -0.76 2.87
N LYS A 37 2.83 0.29 2.05
CA LYS A 37 3.95 1.21 1.95
C LYS A 37 3.46 2.63 2.17
N LEU A 38 4.24 3.43 2.89
CA LEU A 38 4.04 4.85 3.04
C LEU A 38 5.22 5.59 2.43
N ARG A 39 4.94 6.41 1.42
CA ARG A 39 5.92 7.27 0.76
C ARG A 39 5.91 8.64 1.39
N VAL A 40 7.03 9.02 2.02
CA VAL A 40 7.22 10.33 2.64
C VAL A 40 8.53 10.97 2.20
N ARG A 41 8.70 12.26 2.48
CA ARG A 41 10.01 12.93 2.42
C ARG A 41 10.58 13.06 3.83
N VAL A 42 11.80 12.58 4.01
CA VAL A 42 12.59 12.75 5.25
C VAL A 42 13.90 13.42 4.85
N ASP A 43 14.20 14.56 5.45
CA ASP A 43 15.37 15.39 5.12
C ASP A 43 15.46 15.73 3.61
N GLY A 44 14.33 16.12 3.03
CA GLY A 44 14.22 16.44 1.61
C GLY A 44 14.31 15.24 0.65
N LYS A 45 14.60 14.04 1.15
CA LYS A 45 14.74 12.81 0.35
C LYS A 45 13.49 11.95 0.44
N ARG A 46 13.04 11.44 -0.71
CA ARG A 46 11.89 10.53 -0.78
C ARG A 46 12.28 9.14 -0.27
N ARG A 47 11.45 8.57 0.61
CA ARG A 47 11.61 7.22 1.17
C ARG A 47 10.27 6.49 1.19
N ASP A 48 10.32 5.17 1.00
CA ASP A 48 9.16 4.29 1.09
C ASP A 48 9.32 3.42 2.36
N PHE A 49 8.47 3.61 3.36
CA PHE A 49 8.45 2.83 4.59
C PHE A 49 7.45 1.68 4.49
N GLY A 50 7.81 0.49 4.94
CA GLY A 50 6.86 -0.61 5.11
C GLY A 50 6.03 -0.42 6.38
N LEU A 51 4.71 -0.57 6.27
CA LEU A 51 3.81 -0.50 7.43
C LEU A 51 3.32 -1.88 7.89
N GLY A 52 3.53 -2.93 7.09
CA GLY A 52 3.17 -4.31 7.41
C GLY A 52 2.44 -5.01 6.28
N SER A 53 2.23 -6.33 6.43
CA SER A 53 1.42 -7.11 5.48
C SER A 53 -0.06 -6.77 5.63
N LEU A 54 -0.83 -6.94 4.55
CA LEU A 54 -2.29 -6.80 4.58
C LEU A 54 -2.96 -7.76 5.59
N SER A 55 -2.32 -8.88 5.92
CA SER A 55 -2.82 -9.84 6.92
C SER A 55 -2.77 -9.33 8.36
N ILE A 56 -1.95 -8.30 8.64
CA ILE A 56 -1.77 -7.73 9.98
C ILE A 56 -2.35 -6.31 10.04
N VAL A 57 -2.21 -5.54 8.95
CA VAL A 57 -2.64 -4.15 8.87
C VAL A 57 -3.72 -4.03 7.81
N THR A 58 -4.95 -3.76 8.23
CA THR A 58 -6.12 -3.58 7.35
C THR A 58 -6.40 -2.11 7.09
N LEU A 59 -6.96 -1.79 5.92
CA LEU A 59 -7.57 -0.48 5.69
C LEU A 59 -8.87 -0.39 6.49
N SER A 60 -9.05 0.70 7.25
CA SER A 60 -10.26 0.97 8.03
C SER A 60 -11.29 1.76 7.23
#